data_AF-A0A1I8PQI4-F1
#
_entry.id   AF-A0A1I8PQI4-F1
#
_cell.length_a   1.000
_cell.length_b   1.000
_cell.length_c   1.000
_cell.angle_alpha   90.00
_cell.angle_beta   90.00
_cell.angle_gamma   90.00
#
_symmetry.space_group_name_H-M   'P 1'
#
loop_
_entity.id
_entity.type
_entity.pdbx_description
1 polymer ?
#
loop_
_entity_poly.entity_id
_entity_poly.type
_entity_poly.pdbx_seq_one_letter_code
_entity_poly.pdbx_strand_id
1 'polypeptide(L)'
;MQTKLIEIPFEKWPQLRNLYQHNKNRAISYNTIQTFIDWAKKDPNLPLKIYTPSREWEVDGTYVAAAPMIKQIFCNTLKDDYNILLTALNCFDNSHMVGGTPEHLMPAVEQHFLDSGLTKDQIMPTGTCWHHITREEALKFDTE
;
A
#
# COMPACT_ATOMS: atom_id res chain seq x y z
N MET A 1 12.61 17.91 11.67
CA MET A 1 12.03 18.43 10.41
C MET A 1 10.82 17.56 10.11
N GLN A 2 9.64 18.16 9.89
CA GLN A 2 8.44 17.40 9.57
C GLN A 2 8.59 16.89 8.13
N THR A 3 8.81 15.59 7.93
CA THR A 3 8.92 15.01 6.59
C THR A 3 7.59 15.22 5.89
N LYS A 4 7.59 16.01 4.82
CA LYS A 4 6.37 16.32 4.07
C LYS A 4 6.19 15.25 3.00
N LEU A 5 5.13 14.45 3.12
CA LEU A 5 4.69 13.57 2.05
C LEU A 5 4.36 14.38 0.79
N ILE A 6 4.80 13.85 -0.35
CA ILE A 6 4.48 14.35 -1.68
C ILE A 6 3.32 13.49 -2.21
N GLU A 7 2.22 14.13 -2.62
CA GLU A 7 1.13 13.43 -3.30
C GLU A 7 1.57 13.09 -4.72
N ILE A 8 1.46 11.81 -5.10
CA ILE A 8 1.69 11.34 -6.46
C ILE A 8 0.43 11.64 -7.27
N PRO A 9 0.51 12.48 -8.33
CA PRO A 9 -0.64 12.81 -9.15
C PRO A 9 -1.32 11.58 -9.74
N PHE A 10 -2.63 11.64 -9.93
CA PHE A 10 -3.42 10.52 -10.46
C PHE A 10 -2.87 9.99 -11.80
N GLU A 11 -2.42 10.89 -12.68
CA GLU A 11 -1.84 10.57 -13.99
C GLU A 11 -0.56 9.72 -13.88
N LYS A 12 0.08 9.74 -12.71
CA LYS A 12 1.32 9.03 -12.40
C LYS A 12 1.09 7.71 -11.66
N TRP A 13 -0.12 7.41 -11.18
CA TRP A 13 -0.42 6.12 -10.56
C TRP A 13 -0.15 4.92 -11.48
N PRO A 14 -0.44 4.96 -12.81
CA PRO A 14 -0.06 3.88 -13.71
C PRO A 14 1.46 3.67 -13.79
N GLN A 15 2.25 4.75 -13.71
CA GLN A 15 3.72 4.66 -13.71
C GLN A 15 4.20 3.93 -12.45
N LEU A 16 3.70 4.32 -11.27
CA LEU A 16 4.01 3.64 -10.00
C LEU A 16 3.59 2.17 -10.04
N ARG A 17 2.36 1.86 -10.48
CA ARG A 17 1.84 0.50 -10.63
C ARG A 17 2.78 -0.37 -11.47
N ASN A 18 3.28 0.16 -12.57
CA ASN A 18 4.11 -0.60 -13.52
C ASN A 18 5.47 -1.01 -12.93
N LEU A 19 5.99 -0.29 -11.92
CA LEU A 19 7.20 -0.72 -11.20
C LEU A 19 7.00 -2.10 -10.53
N TYR A 20 5.76 -2.41 -10.15
CA TYR A 20 5.37 -3.66 -9.50
C TYR A 20 4.87 -4.73 -10.48
N GLN A 21 4.96 -4.54 -11.81
CA GLN A 21 4.38 -5.47 -12.79
C GLN A 21 4.90 -6.91 -12.69
N HIS A 22 6.18 -7.09 -12.34
CA HIS A 22 6.80 -8.40 -12.17
C HIS A 22 6.30 -9.12 -10.90
N ASN A 23 5.67 -8.37 -10.00
CA ASN A 23 5.09 -8.83 -8.75
C ASN A 23 3.55 -8.85 -8.79
N LYS A 24 2.92 -8.82 -9.97
CA LYS A 24 1.45 -8.77 -10.12
C LYS A 24 0.69 -9.93 -9.45
N ASN A 25 1.35 -11.08 -9.28
CA ASN A 25 0.79 -12.26 -8.61
C ASN A 25 1.08 -12.28 -7.10
N ARG A 26 1.86 -11.32 -6.59
CA ARG A 26 2.08 -11.15 -5.15
C ARG A 26 0.93 -10.36 -4.56
N ALA A 27 0.76 -10.54 -3.25
CA ALA A 27 -0.32 -9.98 -2.47
C ALA A 27 -0.66 -8.54 -2.86
N ILE A 28 0.32 -7.64 -2.88
CA ILE A 28 0.06 -6.19 -2.82
C ILE A 28 0.97 -5.34 -3.69
N SER A 29 0.48 -4.14 -3.98
CA SER A 29 1.00 -3.08 -4.86
C SER A 29 0.39 -3.03 -6.24
N TYR A 30 0.72 -3.94 -7.15
CA TYR A 30 0.18 -3.83 -8.51
C TYR A 30 -1.35 -3.81 -8.48
N ASN A 31 -1.96 -4.82 -7.83
CA ASN A 31 -3.41 -4.94 -7.74
C ASN A 31 -4.04 -3.83 -6.89
N THR A 32 -3.39 -3.41 -5.79
CA THR A 32 -3.87 -2.31 -4.95
C THR A 32 -3.94 -0.99 -5.72
N ILE A 33 -2.86 -0.62 -6.40
CA ILE A 33 -2.80 0.60 -7.20
C ILE A 33 -3.77 0.50 -8.38
N GLN A 34 -3.89 -0.67 -9.02
CA GLN A 34 -4.87 -0.91 -10.07
C GLN A 34 -6.31 -0.66 -9.57
N THR A 35 -6.67 -1.23 -8.43
CA THR A 35 -7.98 -1.01 -7.79
C THR A 35 -8.23 0.46 -7.50
N PHE A 36 -7.23 1.19 -6.98
CA PHE A 36 -7.35 2.62 -6.75
C PHE A 36 -7.57 3.41 -8.04
N ILE A 37 -6.85 3.07 -9.12
CA ILE A 37 -7.05 3.66 -10.44
C ILE A 37 -8.48 3.42 -10.92
N ASP A 38 -8.98 2.19 -10.82
CA ASP A 38 -10.31 1.83 -11.31
C ASP A 38 -11.43 2.50 -10.50
N TRP A 39 -11.25 2.60 -9.18
CA TRP A 39 -12.18 3.32 -8.30
C TRP A 39 -12.20 4.82 -8.58
N ALA A 40 -11.03 5.46 -8.67
CA ALA A 40 -10.94 6.89 -8.96
C ALA A 40 -11.47 7.25 -10.36
N LYS A 41 -11.33 6.35 -11.35
CA LYS A 41 -11.97 6.52 -12.67
C LYS A 41 -13.49 6.44 -12.62
N LYS A 42 -14.03 5.55 -11.78
CA LYS A 42 -15.46 5.33 -11.62
C LYS A 42 -16.12 6.47 -10.83
N ASP A 43 -15.45 6.93 -9.78
CA ASP A 43 -15.88 8.07 -8.97
C ASP A 43 -14.67 8.93 -8.57
N PRO A 44 -14.42 10.03 -9.31
CA PRO A 44 -13.33 10.96 -9.04
C PRO A 44 -13.42 11.68 -7.69
N ASN A 45 -14.58 11.64 -7.01
CA ASN A 45 -14.76 12.27 -5.70
C ASN A 45 -14.32 11.37 -4.55
N LEU A 46 -13.95 10.11 -4.82
CA LEU A 46 -13.43 9.23 -3.79
C LEU A 46 -12.13 9.83 -3.21
N PRO A 47 -11.99 9.93 -1.87
CA PRO A 47 -10.83 10.54 -1.22
C PRO A 47 -9.60 9.61 -1.22
N LEU A 48 -9.30 8.96 -2.34
CA LEU A 48 -8.15 8.10 -2.53
C LEU A 48 -6.92 8.95 -2.86
N LYS A 49 -5.81 8.71 -2.16
CA LYS A 49 -4.55 9.42 -2.39
C LYS A 49 -3.38 8.48 -2.30
N ILE A 50 -2.34 8.72 -3.10
CA ILE A 50 -1.06 8.00 -3.01
C ILE A 50 0.02 9.02 -2.71
N TYR A 51 0.82 8.73 -1.70
CA TYR A 51 1.88 9.59 -1.22
C TYR A 51 3.23 8.90 -1.26
N THR A 52 4.29 9.70 -1.27
CA THR A 52 5.67 9.23 -1.10
C THR A 52 6.50 10.28 -0.36
N PRO A 53 7.47 9.88 0.48
CA PRO A 53 8.47 10.79 1.03
C PRO A 53 9.68 10.94 0.09
N SER A 54 9.78 10.13 -0.97
CA SER A 54 10.91 10.07 -1.87
C SER A 54 10.64 10.89 -3.14
N ARG A 55 11.62 11.68 -3.57
CA ARG A 55 11.60 12.30 -4.91
C ARG A 55 12.00 11.33 -6.02
N GLU A 56 12.45 10.14 -5.65
CA GLU A 56 12.90 9.08 -6.57
C GLU A 56 11.94 7.88 -6.56
N TRP A 57 10.67 8.12 -6.24
CA TRP A 57 9.64 7.08 -6.19
C TRP A 57 9.48 6.35 -7.53
N GLU A 58 9.81 6.99 -8.65
CA GLU A 58 9.84 6.37 -9.98
C GLU A 58 10.86 5.22 -10.09
N VAL A 59 11.83 5.15 -9.17
CA VAL A 59 12.87 4.12 -9.12
C VAL A 59 12.66 3.22 -7.91
N ASP A 60 12.48 3.81 -6.73
CA ASP A 60 12.42 3.06 -5.48
C ASP A 60 11.04 2.47 -5.17
N GLY A 61 10.00 2.88 -5.90
CA GLY A 61 8.64 2.41 -5.74
C GLY A 61 8.00 2.73 -4.39
N THR A 62 8.62 3.51 -3.51
CA THR A 62 8.15 3.72 -2.15
C THR A 62 6.89 4.57 -2.13
N TYR A 63 5.81 4.02 -1.57
CA TYR A 63 4.55 4.74 -1.46
C TYR A 63 3.75 4.35 -0.20
N VAL A 64 2.83 5.24 0.19
CA VAL A 64 1.70 4.96 1.07
C VAL A 64 0.41 5.44 0.38
N ALA A 65 -0.51 4.52 0.15
CA ALA A 65 -1.80 4.74 -0.48
C ALA A 65 -2.89 4.78 0.60
N ALA A 66 -3.62 5.89 0.71
CA ALA A 66 -4.62 6.11 1.73
C ALA A 66 -6.05 5.91 1.20
N ALA A 67 -6.84 5.15 1.94
CA ALA A 67 -8.26 4.93 1.74
C ALA A 67 -9.06 5.29 3.01
N PRO A 68 -9.30 6.60 3.26
CA PRO A 68 -9.92 7.07 4.50
C PRO A 68 -11.34 6.52 4.72
N MET A 69 -12.09 6.23 3.64
CA MET A 69 -13.45 5.70 3.69
C MET A 69 -13.54 4.34 4.40
N ILE A 70 -12.45 3.57 4.45
CA ILE A 70 -12.35 2.29 5.15
C ILE A 70 -11.32 2.32 6.29
N LYS A 71 -10.77 3.51 6.63
CA LYS A 71 -9.71 3.70 7.62
C LYS A 71 -8.48 2.79 7.38
N GLN A 72 -8.08 2.65 6.12
CA GLN A 72 -6.91 1.84 5.75
C GLN A 72 -5.86 2.66 5.02
N ILE A 73 -4.61 2.27 5.24
CA ILE A 73 -3.47 2.64 4.41
C ILE A 73 -2.80 1.39 3.87
N PHE A 74 -2.26 1.46 2.67
CA PHE A 74 -1.51 0.40 2.01
C PHE A 74 -0.13 0.94 1.67
N CYS A 75 0.92 0.13 1.79
CA CYS A 75 2.26 0.64 1.56
C CYS A 75 3.19 -0.40 0.96
N ASN A 76 4.22 0.07 0.25
CA ASN A 76 5.27 -0.80 -0.27
C ASN A 76 6.52 0.01 -0.62
N THR A 77 7.61 -0.71 -0.88
CA THR A 77 8.88 -0.19 -1.40
C THR A 77 9.59 -1.30 -2.18
N LEU A 78 10.38 -0.94 -3.18
CA LEU A 78 11.28 -1.87 -3.89
C LEU A 78 12.69 -1.86 -3.29
N LYS A 79 12.95 -1.05 -2.26
CA LYS A 79 14.24 -1.01 -1.57
C LYS A 79 14.35 -2.13 -0.54
N ASP A 80 15.58 -2.59 -0.34
CA ASP A 80 15.93 -3.51 0.75
C ASP A 80 15.96 -2.82 2.13
N ASP A 81 16.15 -1.50 2.16
CA ASP A 81 16.07 -0.67 3.37
C ASP A 81 14.69 0.00 3.49
N TYR A 82 14.08 -0.13 4.66
CA TYR A 82 12.72 0.33 4.92
C TYR A 82 12.65 1.69 5.63
N ASN A 83 13.78 2.37 5.88
CA ASN A 83 13.79 3.67 6.58
C ASN A 83 12.91 4.72 5.88
N ILE A 84 12.94 4.75 4.54
CA ILE A 84 12.12 5.68 3.76
C ILE A 84 10.63 5.33 3.91
N LEU A 85 10.29 4.05 3.85
CA LEU A 85 8.92 3.57 4.05
C LEU A 85 8.41 3.89 5.47
N LEU A 86 9.22 3.62 6.50
CA LEU A 86 8.90 3.96 7.89
C LEU A 86 8.68 5.46 8.07
N THR A 87 9.52 6.30 7.45
CA THR A 87 9.33 7.75 7.47
C THR A 87 7.99 8.16 6.85
N ALA A 88 7.57 7.48 5.78
CA ALA A 88 6.26 7.72 5.16
C ALA A 88 5.11 7.33 6.09
N LEU A 89 5.20 6.13 6.69
CA LEU A 89 4.20 5.60 7.61
C LEU A 89 4.03 6.52 8.83
N ASN A 90 5.14 7.01 9.40
CA ASN A 90 5.14 7.91 10.56
C ASN A 90 4.53 9.31 10.30
N CYS A 91 4.09 9.59 9.07
CA CYS A 91 3.27 10.75 8.78
C CYS A 91 1.76 10.51 9.04
N PHE A 92 1.36 9.26 9.26
CA PHE A 92 0.01 8.85 9.63
C PHE A 92 -0.08 8.60 11.14
N ASP A 93 -1.29 8.67 11.70
CA ASP A 93 -1.55 8.23 13.07
C ASP A 93 -1.86 6.73 13.12
N ASN A 94 -1.96 6.20 14.34
CA ASN A 94 -2.31 4.79 14.57
C ASN A 94 -3.81 4.49 14.49
N SER A 95 -4.63 5.42 14.01
CA SER A 95 -6.07 5.18 13.81
C SER A 95 -6.37 4.40 12.52
N HIS A 96 -5.39 4.29 11.63
CA HIS A 96 -5.49 3.60 10.35
C HIS A 96 -4.91 2.18 10.45
N MET A 97 -5.64 1.21 9.90
CA MET A 97 -5.10 -0.14 9.73
C MET A 97 -4.15 -0.16 8.53
N VAL A 98 -2.98 -0.77 8.68
CA VAL A 98 -2.07 -1.01 7.54
C VAL A 98 -2.48 -2.31 6.86
N GLY A 99 -3.09 -2.18 5.68
CA GLY A 99 -3.69 -3.26 4.92
C GLY A 99 -2.68 -4.05 4.11
N GLY A 100 -2.63 -5.36 4.37
CA GLY A 100 -2.05 -6.38 3.48
C GLY A 100 -0.58 -6.19 3.09
N THR A 101 0.16 -5.59 4.01
CA THR A 101 1.61 -5.55 4.07
C THR A 101 2.22 -6.93 3.77
N PRO A 102 3.12 -7.04 2.78
CA PRO A 102 3.98 -8.22 2.62
C PRO A 102 4.79 -8.49 3.89
N GLU A 103 4.98 -9.77 4.25
CA GLU A 103 5.63 -10.17 5.52
C GLU A 103 7.00 -9.50 5.75
N HIS A 104 7.81 -9.36 4.70
CA HIS A 104 9.12 -8.71 4.81
C HIS A 104 9.07 -7.22 5.20
N LEU A 105 7.92 -6.54 5.01
CA LEU A 105 7.71 -5.14 5.41
C LEU A 105 7.10 -5.00 6.81
N MET A 106 6.73 -6.10 7.47
CA MET A 106 6.18 -6.08 8.83
C MET A 106 7.07 -5.35 9.85
N PRO A 107 8.41 -5.47 9.83
CA PRO A 107 9.26 -4.72 10.76
C PRO A 107 9.06 -3.20 10.68
N ALA A 108 8.85 -2.64 9.49
CA ALA A 108 8.60 -1.20 9.32
C ALA A 108 7.19 -0.81 9.80
N VAL A 109 6.19 -1.67 9.59
CA VAL A 109 4.81 -1.43 10.04
C VAL A 109 4.69 -1.53 11.55
N GLU A 110 5.33 -2.53 12.16
CA GLU A 110 5.40 -2.66 13.63
C GLU A 110 6.10 -1.44 14.24
N GLN A 111 7.23 -1.03 13.67
CA GLN A 111 7.96 0.15 14.16
C GLN A 111 7.12 1.42 14.06
N HIS A 112 6.34 1.60 12.99
CA HIS A 112 5.41 2.72 12.87
C HIS A 112 4.41 2.78 14.03
N PHE A 113 3.80 1.66 14.38
CA PHE A 113 2.85 1.61 15.49
C PHE A 113 3.54 1.85 16.84
N LEU A 114 4.76 1.35 17.05
CA LEU A 114 5.54 1.66 18.25
C LEU A 114 5.87 3.16 18.33
N ASP A 115 6.31 3.76 17.23
CA ASP A 115 6.64 5.19 17.14
C ASP A 115 5.41 6.08 17.38
N SER A 116 4.21 5.57 17.08
CA SER A 116 2.93 6.24 17.37
C SER A 116 2.49 6.16 18.85
N GLY A 117 3.23 5.42 19.69
CA GLY A 117 2.96 5.26 21.12
C GLY A 117 2.18 4.01 21.52
N LEU A 118 1.97 3.04 20.60
CA LEU A 118 1.41 1.73 20.98
C LEU A 118 2.48 0.85 21.62
N THR A 119 2.06 -0.06 22.50
CA THR A 119 2.90 -1.15 22.98
C THR A 119 2.81 -2.36 22.05
N LYS A 120 3.80 -3.27 22.13
CA LYS A 120 3.79 -4.51 21.34
C LYS A 120 2.50 -5.33 21.51
N ASP A 121 1.97 -5.40 22.72
CA ASP A 121 0.75 -6.15 23.03
C ASP A 121 -0.52 -5.52 22.43
N GLN A 122 -0.47 -4.23 22.06
CA GLN A 122 -1.56 -3.53 21.38
C GLN A 122 -1.49 -3.70 19.86
N ILE A 123 -0.36 -4.16 19.31
CA ILE A 123 -0.21 -4.43 17.88
C ILE A 123 -0.74 -5.83 17.60
N MET A 124 -1.88 -5.90 16.91
CA MET A 124 -2.57 -7.16 16.59
C MET A 124 -2.43 -7.48 15.10
N PRO A 125 -1.34 -8.13 14.65
CA PRO A 125 -1.20 -8.51 13.25
C PRO A 125 -2.19 -9.63 12.90
N THR A 126 -2.91 -9.46 11.80
CA THR A 126 -3.77 -10.51 11.23
C THR A 126 -3.17 -11.02 9.92
N GLY A 127 -2.82 -12.30 9.88
CA GLY A 127 -2.34 -12.95 8.66
C GLY A 127 -3.45 -13.14 7.63
N THR A 128 -3.09 -13.12 6.34
CA THR A 128 -3.99 -13.50 5.25
C THR A 128 -3.20 -14.24 4.18
N CYS A 129 -3.81 -15.28 3.61
CA CYS A 129 -3.25 -16.03 2.50
C CYS A 129 -3.81 -15.47 1.18
N TRP A 130 -2.93 -15.04 0.29
CA TRP A 130 -3.30 -14.62 -1.06
C TRP A 130 -3.23 -15.81 -2.00
N HIS A 131 -4.38 -16.22 -2.51
CA HIS A 131 -4.47 -17.25 -3.54
C HIS A 131 -4.59 -16.60 -4.91
N HIS A 132 -3.84 -17.14 -5.87
CA HIS A 132 -3.93 -16.73 -7.26
C HIS A 132 -4.61 -17.83 -8.07
N ILE A 133 -5.53 -17.43 -8.94
CA ILE A 133 -6.14 -18.28 -9.95
C ILE A 133 -6.02 -17.57 -11.30
N THR A 134 -5.74 -18.32 -12.36
CA THR A 134 -5.71 -17.73 -13.70
C THR A 134 -7.13 -17.37 -14.15
N ARG A 135 -7.24 -16.42 -15.08
CA ARG A 135 -8.54 -16.09 -15.68
C ARG A 135 -9.19 -17.31 -16.33
N GLU A 136 -8.40 -18.14 -16.99
CA GLU A 136 -8.87 -19.35 -17.68
C GLU A 136 -9.44 -20.38 -16.69
N GLU A 137 -8.84 -20.53 -15.52
CA GLU A 137 -9.37 -21.40 -14.46
C GLU A 137 -10.58 -20.79 -13.75
N ALA A 138 -10.56 -19.48 -13.50
CA ALA A 138 -11.68 -18.78 -12.86
C ALA A 138 -12.98 -18.88 -13.67
N LEU A 139 -12.89 -18.90 -15.01
CA LEU A 139 -14.06 -19.06 -15.89
C LEU A 139 -14.64 -20.48 -15.93
N LYS A 140 -14.01 -21.45 -15.26
CA LYS A 140 -14.53 -22.83 -15.13
C LYS A 140 -15.47 -23.01 -13.94
N PHE A 141 -15.58 -22.00 -13.05
CA PHE A 141 -16.48 -22.07 -11.91
C PHE A 141 -17.91 -21.85 -12.36
N ASP A 142 -18.82 -22.68 -11.84
CA ASP A 142 -20.24 -22.42 -11.93
C ASP A 142 -20.57 -21.25 -11.00
N THR A 143 -21.25 -20.24 -11.54
CA THR A 143 -21.61 -19.01 -10.82
C THR A 143 -23.12 -18.79 -10.79
N GLU A 144 -23.89 -19.77 -11.27
CA GLU A 144 -25.36 -19.81 -11.17
C GLU A 144 -25.83 -20.41 -9.84
#